data_AF-A0A3C0V991-F1
#
_entry.id   AF-A0A3C0V991-F1
#
_cell.length_a   1.000
_cell.length_b   1.000
_cell.length_c   1.000
_cell.angle_alpha   90.00
_cell.angle_beta   90.00
_cell.angle_gamma   90.00
#
_symmetry.space_group_name_H-M   'P 1'
#
loop_
_entity.id
_entity.type
_entity.pdbx_description
1 polymer ?
#
loop_
_entity_poly.entity_id
_entity_poly.type
_entity_poly.pdbx_seq_one_letter_code
_entity_poly.pdbx_strand_id
1 'polypeptide(L)'
;MAREILPIHAVEENIVRALERGPRLIVQAPAGAGKSTHVPQMLLDRGLAGDGRVLVLQPRRLAARMLARRVAWLRGTELGAEVGCQMRFENILSDRSRIVFVTEGVLLRRMLAEPALAGTACIVFDEFHERHLAGDVTLARALQLQRSTRPDLRLVVMSATLATELVEAYLAP
;
A
#
# COMPACT_ATOMS: atom_id res chain seq x y z
N MET A 1 0.35 -26.79 -2.30
CA MET A 1 1.40 -26.11 -3.10
C MET A 1 2.36 -25.47 -2.11
N ALA A 2 3.67 -25.62 -2.30
CA ALA A 2 4.66 -25.11 -1.37
C ALA A 2 4.61 -23.57 -1.32
N ARG A 3 4.43 -22.99 -0.12
CA ARG A 3 4.54 -21.55 0.12
C ARG A 3 6.00 -21.18 -0.13
N GLU A 4 6.28 -20.50 -1.25
CA GLU A 4 7.62 -19.99 -1.54
C GLU A 4 8.03 -19.03 -0.41
N ILE A 5 9.07 -19.40 0.34
CA ILE A 5 9.57 -18.58 1.45
C ILE A 5 10.36 -17.42 0.86
N LEU A 6 9.68 -16.32 0.61
CA LEU A 6 10.30 -15.07 0.18
C LEU A 6 10.94 -14.32 1.38
N PRO A 7 12.02 -13.55 1.15
CA PRO A 7 12.72 -12.80 2.20
C PRO A 7 11.83 -11.90 3.06
N ILE A 8 10.76 -11.34 2.50
CA ILE A 8 9.84 -10.45 3.21
C ILE A 8 9.13 -11.14 4.39
N HIS A 9 8.93 -12.47 4.34
CA HIS A 9 8.28 -13.20 5.46
C HIS A 9 9.13 -13.18 6.73
N ALA A 10 10.47 -13.08 6.61
CA ALA A 10 11.35 -13.01 7.77
C ALA A 10 11.19 -11.73 8.60
N VAL A 11 10.61 -10.67 8.01
CA VAL A 11 10.40 -9.38 8.68
C VAL A 11 8.94 -9.10 8.99
N GLU A 12 8.03 -10.05 8.77
CA GLU A 12 6.58 -9.87 8.99
C GLU A 12 6.26 -9.41 10.43
N GLU A 13 6.81 -10.09 11.44
CA GLU A 13 6.59 -9.72 12.85
C GLU A 13 7.14 -8.32 13.17
N ASN A 14 8.23 -7.90 12.52
CA ASN A 14 8.79 -6.55 12.70
C ASN A 14 7.87 -5.49 12.07
N ILE A 15 7.28 -5.76 10.91
CA ILE A 15 6.30 -4.89 10.25
C ILE A 15 5.09 -4.67 11.16
N VAL A 16 4.55 -5.76 11.73
CA VAL A 16 3.37 -5.69 12.62
C VAL A 16 3.69 -4.86 13.86
N ARG A 17 4.77 -5.20 14.58
CA ARG A 17 5.17 -4.49 15.80
C ARG A 17 5.44 -3.00 15.56
N ALA A 18 6.01 -2.65 14.41
CA ALA A 18 6.25 -1.26 14.07
C ALA A 18 4.93 -0.49 13.86
N LEU A 19 3.95 -1.10 13.18
CA LEU A 19 2.64 -0.50 12.93
C LEU A 19 1.68 -0.51 14.14
N GLU A 20 1.99 -1.31 15.16
CA GLU A 20 1.35 -1.24 16.49
C GLU A 20 1.89 -0.06 17.30
N ARG A 21 3.17 0.29 17.13
CA ARG A 21 3.82 1.42 17.83
C ARG A 21 3.50 2.77 17.21
N GLY A 22 3.26 2.82 15.90
CA GLY A 22 2.94 4.06 15.21
C GLY A 22 2.32 3.84 13.84
N PRO A 23 1.63 4.85 13.28
CA PRO A 23 0.87 4.70 12.04
C PRO A 23 1.72 4.88 10.77
N ARG A 24 3.06 4.95 10.89
CA ARG A 24 4.00 5.16 9.76
C ARG A 24 5.06 4.07 9.76
N LEU A 25 5.35 3.51 8.60
CA LEU A 25 6.37 2.49 8.42
C LEU A 25 7.11 2.67 7.10
N ILE A 26 8.44 2.48 7.12
CA ILE A 26 9.26 2.31 5.93
C ILE A 26 9.67 0.84 5.83
N VAL A 27 9.44 0.23 4.67
CA VAL A 27 9.91 -1.12 4.36
C VAL A 27 10.95 -1.02 3.24
N GLN A 28 12.21 -1.25 3.61
CA GLN A 28 13.29 -1.37 2.66
C GLN A 28 13.62 -2.85 2.43
N ALA A 29 13.47 -3.31 1.20
CA ALA A 29 13.82 -4.68 0.81
C ALA A 29 14.17 -4.73 -0.68
N PRO A 30 15.17 -5.52 -1.10
CA PRO A 30 15.58 -5.58 -2.50
C PRO A 30 14.44 -6.01 -3.43
N ALA A 31 14.54 -5.64 -4.70
CA ALA A 31 13.61 -6.14 -5.72
C ALA A 31 13.60 -7.68 -5.72
N GLY A 32 12.43 -8.27 -5.95
CA GLY A 32 12.26 -9.73 -5.84
C GLY A 32 12.06 -10.27 -4.41
N ALA A 33 12.24 -9.45 -3.36
CA ALA A 33 12.01 -9.89 -1.98
C ALA A 33 10.54 -10.22 -1.65
N GLY A 34 9.59 -9.88 -2.54
CA GLY A 34 8.16 -10.15 -2.36
C GLY A 34 7.35 -9.02 -1.70
N LYS A 35 7.95 -7.85 -1.47
CA LYS A 35 7.31 -6.70 -0.80
C LYS A 35 5.94 -6.32 -1.39
N SER A 36 5.89 -6.05 -2.69
CA SER A 36 4.68 -5.61 -3.42
C SER A 36 3.55 -6.64 -3.43
N THR A 37 3.88 -7.93 -3.30
CA THR A 37 2.88 -9.00 -3.29
C THR A 37 2.44 -9.36 -1.88
N HIS A 38 3.33 -9.31 -0.88
CA HIS A 38 3.04 -9.86 0.45
C HIS A 38 2.75 -8.82 1.52
N VAL A 39 3.38 -7.65 1.50
CA VAL A 39 3.13 -6.62 2.54
C VAL A 39 1.65 -6.23 2.60
N PRO A 40 0.94 -5.98 1.47
CA PRO A 40 -0.49 -5.67 1.54
C PRO A 40 -1.34 -6.80 2.14
N GLN A 41 -0.94 -8.06 1.93
CA GLN A 41 -1.60 -9.22 2.51
C GLN A 41 -1.34 -9.31 4.01
N MET A 42 -0.09 -9.14 4.44
CA MET A 42 0.28 -9.11 5.86
C MET A 42 -0.52 -8.04 6.62
N LEU A 43 -0.67 -6.84 6.05
CA LEU A 43 -1.46 -5.76 6.65
C LEU A 43 -2.94 -6.16 6.85
N LEU A 44 -3.52 -6.87 5.89
CA LEU A 44 -4.90 -7.35 5.99
C LEU A 44 -5.02 -8.52 6.97
N ASP A 45 -4.19 -9.55 6.81
CA ASP A 45 -4.25 -10.82 7.53
C ASP A 45 -3.92 -10.64 9.03
N ARG A 46 -3.10 -9.66 9.37
CA ARG A 46 -2.75 -9.29 10.75
C ARG A 46 -3.75 -8.29 11.37
N GLY A 47 -4.84 -7.97 10.68
CA GLY A 47 -5.90 -7.10 11.19
C GLY A 47 -5.53 -5.61 11.24
N LEU A 48 -4.37 -5.20 10.69
CA LEU A 48 -3.93 -3.80 10.66
C LEU A 48 -4.80 -2.92 9.75
N ALA A 49 -5.66 -3.52 8.93
CA ALA A 49 -6.63 -2.80 8.13
C ALA A 49 -8.03 -2.70 8.78
N GLY A 50 -8.29 -3.35 9.92
CA GLY A 50 -9.63 -3.41 10.53
C GLY A 50 -10.70 -3.84 9.52
N ASP A 51 -11.75 -3.05 9.34
CA ASP A 51 -12.76 -3.21 8.27
C ASP A 51 -12.47 -2.39 7.01
N GLY A 52 -11.43 -1.55 7.03
CA GLY A 52 -11.05 -0.68 5.93
C GLY A 52 -10.23 -1.37 4.84
N ARG A 53 -9.98 -0.64 3.76
CA ARG A 53 -9.18 -1.06 2.62
C ARG A 53 -7.69 -0.74 2.82
N VAL A 54 -6.84 -1.60 2.26
CA VAL A 54 -5.43 -1.35 1.99
C VAL A 54 -5.32 -0.88 0.54
N LEU A 55 -5.00 0.40 0.33
CA LEU A 55 -4.73 0.94 -0.99
C LEU A 55 -3.25 0.80 -1.29
N VAL A 56 -2.90 0.13 -2.38
CA VAL A 56 -1.52 -0.03 -2.83
C VAL A 56 -1.28 0.87 -4.02
N LEU A 57 -0.59 1.97 -3.80
CA LEU A 57 -0.17 2.88 -4.84
C LEU A 57 1.01 2.28 -5.60
N GLN A 58 0.82 2.09 -6.91
CA GLN A 58 1.85 1.64 -7.83
C GLN A 58 2.04 2.65 -8.97
N PRO A 59 3.25 3.19 -9.18
CA PRO A 59 3.49 4.22 -10.21
C PRO A 59 3.22 3.69 -11.62
N ARG A 60 3.50 2.41 -11.85
CA ARG A 60 3.39 1.79 -13.18
C ARG A 60 2.07 1.04 -13.33
N ARG A 61 1.23 1.50 -14.27
CA ARG A 61 -0.08 0.91 -14.57
C ARG A 61 -0.02 -0.61 -14.83
N LEU A 62 0.94 -1.06 -15.66
CA LEU A 62 1.10 -2.47 -15.96
C LEU A 62 1.47 -3.28 -14.70
N ALA A 63 2.35 -2.75 -13.86
CA ALA A 63 2.75 -3.38 -12.60
C ALA A 63 1.56 -3.47 -11.63
N ALA A 64 0.79 -2.39 -11.44
CA ALA A 64 -0.41 -2.40 -10.63
C ALA A 64 -1.39 -3.52 -11.03
N ARG A 65 -1.63 -3.67 -12.35
CA ARG A 65 -2.52 -4.71 -12.89
C ARG A 65 -1.98 -6.12 -12.64
N MET A 66 -0.69 -6.33 -12.89
CA MET A 66 -0.05 -7.64 -12.71
C MET A 66 0.01 -8.02 -11.23
N LEU A 67 0.30 -7.07 -10.35
CA LEU A 67 0.32 -7.28 -8.91
C LEU A 67 -1.08 -7.60 -8.37
N ALA A 68 -2.11 -6.86 -8.79
CA ALA A 68 -3.49 -7.17 -8.40
C ALA A 68 -3.90 -8.60 -8.79
N ARG A 69 -3.60 -9.00 -10.03
CA ARG A 69 -3.86 -10.39 -10.50
C ARG A 69 -3.04 -11.43 -9.72
N ARG A 70 -1.76 -11.15 -9.47
CA ARG A 70 -0.88 -12.05 -8.72
C ARG A 70 -1.36 -12.22 -7.28
N VAL A 71 -1.75 -11.13 -6.61
CA VAL A 71 -2.24 -11.17 -5.23
C VAL A 71 -3.61 -11.82 -5.15
N ALA A 72 -4.51 -11.56 -6.10
CA ALA A 72 -5.78 -12.29 -6.19
C ALA A 72 -5.55 -13.81 -6.30
N TRP A 73 -4.65 -14.23 -7.19
CA TRP A 73 -4.26 -15.63 -7.33
C TRP A 73 -3.65 -16.22 -6.03
N LEU A 74 -2.74 -15.50 -5.37
CA LEU A 74 -2.14 -15.94 -4.11
C LEU A 74 -3.16 -16.11 -2.99
N ARG A 75 -4.22 -15.29 -2.98
CA ARG A 75 -5.33 -15.36 -2.02
C ARG A 75 -6.42 -16.35 -2.42
N GLY A 76 -6.30 -17.02 -3.57
CA GLY A 76 -7.33 -17.94 -4.06
C GLY A 76 -8.66 -17.25 -4.39
N THR A 77 -8.63 -15.95 -4.74
CA THR A 77 -9.81 -15.14 -5.08
C THR A 77 -9.77 -14.70 -6.53
N GLU A 78 -10.93 -14.41 -7.10
CA GLU A 78 -11.04 -13.69 -8.36
C GLU A 78 -10.64 -12.21 -8.18
N LEU A 79 -10.03 -11.63 -9.22
CA LEU A 79 -9.78 -10.19 -9.26
C LEU A 79 -11.13 -9.45 -9.31
N GLY A 80 -11.31 -8.47 -8.43
CA GLY A 80 -12.55 -7.73 -8.24
C GLY A 80 -13.35 -8.18 -7.00
N ALA A 81 -13.04 -9.35 -6.44
CA ALA A 81 -13.59 -9.79 -5.16
C ALA A 81 -12.75 -9.20 -4.00
N GLU A 82 -12.00 -9.99 -3.22
CA GLU A 82 -11.22 -9.46 -2.09
C GLU A 82 -10.04 -8.58 -2.53
N VAL A 83 -9.48 -8.86 -3.71
CA VAL A 83 -8.39 -8.08 -4.31
C VAL A 83 -8.90 -7.38 -5.55
N GLY A 84 -8.72 -6.07 -5.65
CA GLY A 84 -9.16 -5.26 -6.79
C GLY A 84 -8.07 -4.37 -7.35
N CYS A 85 -8.37 -3.70 -8.45
CA CYS A 85 -7.54 -2.64 -9.01
C CYS A 85 -8.38 -1.48 -9.56
N GLN A 86 -7.80 -0.28 -9.50
CA GLN A 86 -8.38 0.92 -10.10
C GLN A 86 -7.31 1.77 -10.75
N MET A 87 -7.41 1.93 -12.05
CA MET A 87 -6.51 2.73 -12.88
C MET A 87 -7.32 3.45 -13.97
N ARG A 88 -6.66 4.30 -14.77
CA ARG A 88 -7.34 4.96 -15.89
C ARG A 88 -7.84 3.89 -16.88
N PHE A 89 -9.15 3.89 -17.12
CA PHE A 89 -9.88 2.96 -18.00
C PHE A 89 -10.04 1.52 -17.49
N GLU A 90 -9.65 1.21 -16.26
CA GLU A 90 -9.84 -0.12 -15.68
C GLU A 90 -10.22 0.04 -14.20
N ASN A 91 -11.43 -0.45 -13.87
CA ASN A 91 -12.01 -0.35 -12.53
C ASN A 91 -12.60 -1.71 -12.19
N ILE A 92 -11.79 -2.57 -11.58
CA ILE A 92 -12.15 -3.95 -11.23
C ILE A 92 -12.05 -4.09 -9.72
N LEU A 93 -13.12 -3.70 -9.02
CA LEU A 93 -13.26 -3.84 -7.57
C LEU A 93 -14.74 -3.92 -7.20
N SER A 94 -15.02 -4.39 -6.00
CA SER A 94 -16.35 -4.43 -5.40
C SER A 94 -16.31 -3.90 -3.98
N ASP A 95 -17.47 -3.86 -3.31
CA ASP A 95 -17.53 -3.48 -1.90
C ASP A 95 -16.77 -4.45 -1.00
N ARG A 96 -16.57 -5.70 -1.46
CA ARG A 96 -15.77 -6.72 -0.79
C ARG A 96 -14.26 -6.56 -0.98
N SER A 97 -13.81 -5.67 -1.87
CA SER A 97 -12.38 -5.49 -2.13
C SER A 97 -11.69 -4.83 -0.94
N ARG A 98 -10.74 -5.56 -0.34
CA ARG A 98 -9.96 -5.16 0.83
C ARG A 98 -8.55 -4.72 0.44
N ILE A 99 -7.91 -5.36 -0.54
CA ILE A 99 -6.63 -4.92 -1.10
C ILE A 99 -6.89 -4.34 -2.48
N VAL A 100 -6.60 -3.05 -2.69
CA VAL A 100 -6.88 -2.38 -3.96
C VAL A 100 -5.62 -1.73 -4.50
N PHE A 101 -5.16 -2.21 -5.65
CA PHE A 101 -4.03 -1.62 -6.37
C PHE A 101 -4.50 -0.41 -7.19
N VAL A 102 -3.86 0.73 -7.00
CA VAL A 102 -4.23 1.99 -7.65
C VAL A 102 -3.02 2.65 -8.29
N THR A 103 -3.25 3.46 -9.32
CA THR A 103 -2.22 4.35 -9.87
C THR A 103 -2.31 5.75 -9.24
N GLU A 104 -1.22 6.50 -9.31
CA GLU A 104 -1.07 7.84 -8.70
C GLU A 104 -2.21 8.79 -9.08
N GLY A 105 -2.46 8.93 -10.38
CA GLY A 105 -3.52 9.81 -10.85
C GLY A 105 -4.93 9.37 -10.44
N VAL A 106 -5.15 8.11 -10.06
CA VAL A 106 -6.43 7.65 -9.49
C VAL A 106 -6.50 7.99 -8.01
N LEU A 107 -5.46 7.69 -7.24
CA LEU A 107 -5.46 7.95 -5.80
C LEU A 107 -5.52 9.45 -5.48
N LEU A 108 -4.78 10.29 -6.21
CA LEU A 108 -4.85 11.75 -6.04
C LEU A 108 -6.25 12.29 -6.34
N ARG A 109 -6.88 11.85 -7.44
CA ARG A 109 -8.26 12.26 -7.75
C ARG A 109 -9.24 11.82 -6.68
N ARG A 110 -9.06 10.61 -6.12
CA ARG A 110 -9.88 10.14 -5.00
C ARG A 110 -9.68 10.99 -3.76
N MET A 111 -8.45 11.35 -3.40
CA MET A 111 -8.16 12.24 -2.27
C MET A 111 -8.74 13.65 -2.42
N LEU A 112 -8.85 14.14 -3.66
CA LEU A 112 -9.48 15.44 -3.94
C LEU A 112 -11.01 15.36 -3.85
N ALA A 113 -11.61 14.28 -4.37
CA ALA A 113 -13.06 14.08 -4.36
C ALA A 113 -13.59 13.68 -2.97
N GLU A 114 -12.82 12.88 -2.23
CA GLU A 114 -13.14 12.38 -0.89
C GLU A 114 -11.96 12.67 0.06
N PRO A 115 -11.90 13.90 0.62
CA PRO A 115 -10.76 14.34 1.43
C PRO A 115 -10.48 13.49 2.67
N ALA A 116 -11.52 12.85 3.23
CA ALA A 116 -11.38 12.00 4.41
C ALA A 116 -10.92 10.57 4.09
N LEU A 117 -10.94 10.15 2.81
CA LEU A 117 -10.71 8.76 2.37
C LEU A 117 -11.44 7.73 3.25
N ALA A 118 -12.76 7.89 3.42
CA ALA A 118 -13.55 6.99 4.24
C ALA A 118 -13.41 5.53 3.75
N GLY A 119 -13.44 4.60 4.71
CA GLY A 119 -13.24 3.18 4.43
C GLY A 119 -11.82 2.79 3.99
N THR A 120 -10.86 3.70 3.98
CA THR A 120 -9.43 3.37 3.79
C THR A 120 -8.73 3.32 5.14
N ALA A 121 -8.08 2.20 5.46
CA ALA A 121 -7.34 2.03 6.71
C ALA A 121 -5.82 2.18 6.53
N CYS A 122 -5.31 1.84 5.34
CA CYS A 122 -3.89 1.92 5.05
C CYS A 122 -3.63 2.36 3.61
N ILE A 123 -2.60 3.17 3.41
CA ILE A 123 -2.02 3.47 2.09
C ILE A 123 -0.59 2.93 2.06
N VAL A 124 -0.31 2.10 1.06
CA VAL A 124 1.00 1.53 0.77
C VAL A 124 1.56 2.22 -0.47
N PHE A 125 2.66 2.94 -0.33
CA PHE A 125 3.40 3.58 -1.42
C PHE A 125 4.48 2.63 -1.90
N ASP A 126 4.23 1.90 -3.00
CA ASP A 126 5.18 0.94 -3.55
C ASP A 126 6.14 1.59 -4.55
N GLU A 127 7.33 1.00 -4.71
CA GLU A 127 8.38 1.48 -5.62
C GLU A 127 8.74 2.97 -5.42
N PHE A 128 8.73 3.46 -4.17
CA PHE A 128 8.90 4.89 -3.87
C PHE A 128 10.26 5.48 -4.30
N HIS A 129 11.26 4.64 -4.58
CA HIS A 129 12.54 5.09 -5.14
C HIS A 129 12.46 5.58 -6.58
N GLU A 130 11.38 5.31 -7.30
CA GLU A 130 11.22 5.83 -8.66
C GLU A 130 11.03 7.36 -8.67
N ARG A 131 10.95 8.03 -7.50
CA ARG A 131 10.89 9.49 -7.30
C ARG A 131 9.97 10.19 -8.29
N HIS A 132 8.74 9.69 -8.38
CA HIS A 132 7.70 10.31 -9.19
C HIS A 132 7.08 11.46 -8.39
N LEU A 133 7.06 12.67 -8.96
CA LEU A 133 6.48 13.86 -8.33
C LEU A 133 5.04 13.62 -7.83
N ALA A 134 4.25 12.85 -8.59
CA ALA A 134 2.89 12.52 -8.19
C ALA A 134 2.84 11.62 -6.95
N GLY A 135 3.76 10.65 -6.83
CA GLY A 135 3.93 9.85 -5.62
C GLY A 135 4.26 10.68 -4.39
N ASP A 136 5.20 11.63 -4.52
CA ASP A 136 5.60 12.55 -3.45
C ASP A 136 4.43 13.45 -3.00
N VAL A 137 3.69 14.04 -3.96
CA VAL A 137 2.50 14.85 -3.67
C VAL A 137 1.42 14.02 -2.99
N THR A 138 1.24 12.76 -3.41
CA THR A 138 0.27 11.85 -2.79
C THR A 138 0.65 11.54 -1.34
N LEU A 139 1.95 11.31 -1.07
CA LEU A 139 2.45 11.06 0.28
C LEU A 139 2.30 12.32 1.16
N ALA A 140 2.65 13.49 0.64
CA ALA A 140 2.48 14.77 1.33
C ALA A 140 1.01 14.98 1.74
N ARG A 141 0.08 14.70 0.81
CA ARG A 141 -1.36 14.81 1.08
C ARG A 141 -1.83 13.79 2.12
N ALA A 142 -1.34 12.55 2.05
CA ALA A 142 -1.64 11.51 3.04
C ALA A 142 -1.14 11.90 4.44
N LEU A 143 0.07 12.46 4.55
CA LEU A 143 0.63 12.94 5.82
C LEU A 143 -0.18 14.11 6.39
N GLN A 144 -0.59 15.05 5.55
CA GLN A 144 -1.46 16.15 5.96
C GLN A 144 -2.80 15.63 6.48
N LEU A 145 -3.41 14.68 5.77
CA LEU A 145 -4.65 14.04 6.19
C LEU A 145 -4.47 13.32 7.54
N GLN A 146 -3.37 12.59 7.72
CA GLN A 146 -3.07 11.88 8.96
C GLN A 146 -2.83 12.82 10.14
N ARG A 147 -2.12 13.94 9.94
CA ARG A 147 -1.87 14.95 10.97
C ARG A 147 -3.12 15.75 11.36
N SER A 148 -4.16 15.74 10.53
CA SER A 148 -5.37 16.53 10.75
C SER A 148 -6.53 15.64 11.18
N THR A 149 -7.24 15.02 10.22
CA THR A 149 -8.54 14.40 10.47
C THR A 149 -8.50 12.88 10.54
N ARG A 150 -7.40 12.24 10.13
CA ARG A 150 -7.25 10.77 10.12
C ARG A 150 -5.97 10.29 10.80
N PRO A 151 -5.75 10.58 12.10
CA PRO A 151 -4.57 10.06 12.82
C PRO A 151 -4.51 8.52 12.86
N ASP A 152 -5.63 7.85 12.60
CA ASP A 152 -5.76 6.40 12.47
C ASP A 152 -5.22 5.83 11.15
N LEU A 153 -5.10 6.64 10.10
CA LEU A 153 -4.69 6.20 8.77
C LEU A 153 -3.25 5.70 8.80
N ARG A 154 -3.01 4.43 8.47
CA ARG A 154 -1.65 3.87 8.38
C ARG A 154 -1.00 4.20 7.04
N LEU A 155 0.27 4.58 7.07
CA LEU A 155 1.08 4.91 5.89
C LEU A 155 2.30 4.00 5.85
N VAL A 156 2.45 3.23 4.77
CA VAL A 156 3.58 2.33 4.55
C VAL A 156 4.31 2.76 3.28
N VAL A 157 5.59 3.08 3.38
CA VAL A 157 6.43 3.42 2.23
C VAL A 157 7.36 2.25 1.94
N MET A 158 7.28 1.67 0.74
CA MET A 158 8.11 0.54 0.34
C MET A 158 9.09 0.95 -0.75
N SER A 159 10.33 0.48 -0.64
CA SER A 159 11.37 0.80 -1.62
C SER A 159 12.49 -0.23 -1.66
N ALA A 160 13.12 -0.37 -2.83
CA ALA A 160 14.26 -1.24 -3.04
C ALA A 160 15.60 -0.58 -2.71
N THR A 161 15.71 0.75 -2.86
CA THR A 161 17.00 1.46 -2.88
C THR A 161 16.98 2.79 -2.15
N LEU A 162 16.02 2.98 -1.23
CA LEU A 162 15.86 4.27 -0.56
C LEU A 162 17.04 4.59 0.36
N ALA A 163 17.53 5.84 0.30
CA ALA A 163 18.33 6.42 1.36
C ALA A 163 17.39 6.74 2.52
N THR A 164 17.14 5.73 3.36
CA THR A 164 16.08 5.69 4.37
C THR A 164 16.08 6.93 5.27
N GLU A 165 17.25 7.49 5.56
CA GLU A 165 17.47 8.73 6.34
C GLU A 165 16.63 9.93 5.85
N LEU A 166 16.51 10.15 4.54
CA LEU A 166 15.77 11.30 3.99
C LEU A 166 14.26 11.16 4.14
N VAL A 167 13.75 9.93 3.96
CA VAL A 167 12.31 9.67 4.11
C VAL A 167 11.94 9.52 5.58
N GLU A 168 12.84 9.01 6.43
CA GLU A 168 12.65 9.02 7.88
C GLU A 168 12.46 10.45 8.41
N ALA A 169 13.31 11.40 8.01
CA ALA A 169 13.16 12.79 8.39
C ALA A 169 11.83 13.38 7.89
N TYR A 170 11.40 13.04 6.68
CA TYR A 170 10.13 13.49 6.11
C TYR A 170 8.90 12.87 6.79
N LEU A 171 9.01 11.62 7.25
CA LEU A 171 7.98 10.87 7.96
C LEU A 171 7.99 11.10 9.47
N ALA A 172 8.94 11.86 10.01
CA ALA A 172 8.97 12.21 11.42
C ALA A 172 7.66 12.93 11.84
N PRO A 173 7.11 12.64 13.04
CA PRO A 173 5.86 13.22 13.53
C PRO A 173 5.72 14.72 13.28
#